data_AF-A0A0Q9KQF8-F1
#
_entry.id   AF-A0A0Q9KQF8-F1
#
_cell.length_a   1.000
_cell.length_b   1.000
_cell.length_c   1.000
_cell.angle_alpha   90.00
_cell.angle_beta   90.00
_cell.angle_gamma   90.00
#
_symmetry.space_group_name_H-M   'P 1'
#
loop_
_entity.id
_entity.type
_entity.pdbx_description
1 polymer ?
#
loop_
_entity_poly.entity_id
_entity_poly.type
_entity_poly.pdbx_seq_one_letter_code
_entity_poly.pdbx_strand_id
1 'polypeptide(L)'
;MGPVSEGSDTARLHEIASQVGGLAETTTELGTTGAQLVTVLAEAWAGDDMEGFVHDWSGARHRLDAVAVMLHRLGAELARQADEQSGASEGGSFPVSGGPTQPNPGGGPTQPNPDGPEEPGIRVPDIFPEGIDVGPVIAKVMAGEEQVTEVPEAERPTDPGVDGVRLPEGADPNEPVIKELMATARGRELLTTLADDGIVIEVDSSVESAVYKPDSNTIVISPFVKDPGVLIHEASHAQWDVEDRGGDASTQDRETFIATQIDNEVEASTEAVYFAKERRMDGVIVERGPMELAYDGAYAEVVAAGGSPEEADQAGRGAIEERFVPGEDGQVEVRPSGPATSTDPEVGTTYEDHYGENYDDEKSGD
;
A
#
# COMPACT_ATOMS: atom_id res chain seq x y z
N MET A 1 39.95 27.70 -16.54
CA MET A 1 38.77 26.91 -16.17
C MET A 1 39.30 25.69 -15.44
N GLY A 2 39.12 25.65 -14.12
CA GLY A 2 39.39 24.42 -13.36
C GLY A 2 38.27 23.41 -13.62
N PRO A 3 38.55 22.09 -13.60
CA PRO A 3 37.50 21.10 -13.62
C PRO A 3 36.63 21.29 -12.37
N VAL A 4 35.31 21.35 -12.58
CA VAL A 4 34.32 21.36 -11.50
C VAL A 4 34.23 19.93 -10.98
N SER A 5 34.59 19.74 -9.71
CA SER A 5 34.48 18.48 -8.97
C SER A 5 33.18 18.53 -8.17
N GLU A 6 32.03 18.41 -8.85
CA GLU A 6 30.70 18.36 -8.21
C GLU A 6 30.31 16.92 -7.88
N GLY A 7 31.04 16.31 -6.94
CA GLY A 7 30.60 15.09 -6.25
C GLY A 7 29.99 15.47 -4.91
N SER A 8 28.89 14.82 -4.52
CA SER A 8 28.31 15.00 -3.18
C SER A 8 29.32 14.60 -2.10
N ASP A 9 29.32 15.30 -0.96
CA ASP A 9 30.17 14.96 0.18
C ASP A 9 29.70 13.63 0.80
N THR A 10 30.41 12.53 0.52
CA THR A 10 30.02 11.18 0.95
C THR A 10 30.05 11.02 2.48
N ALA A 11 30.95 11.72 3.16
CA ALA A 11 30.97 11.73 4.63
C ALA A 11 29.71 12.37 5.19
N ARG A 12 29.23 13.46 4.55
CA ARG A 12 27.97 14.10 4.93
C ARG A 12 26.76 13.20 4.66
N LEU A 13 26.73 12.45 3.55
CA LEU A 13 25.64 11.51 3.26
C LEU A 13 25.55 10.39 4.32
N HIS A 14 26.68 9.83 4.77
CA HIS A 14 26.68 8.87 5.88
C HIS A 14 26.18 9.47 7.20
N GLU A 15 26.53 10.73 7.48
CA GLU A 15 26.06 11.42 8.67
C GLU A 15 24.52 11.56 8.65
N ILE A 16 23.96 12.02 7.52
CA ILE A 16 22.51 12.15 7.34
C ILE A 16 21.84 10.77 7.44
N ALA A 17 22.39 9.75 6.79
CA ALA A 17 21.88 8.38 6.86
C ALA A 17 21.79 7.87 8.31
N SER A 18 22.83 8.11 9.11
CA SER A 18 22.87 7.75 10.53
C SER A 18 21.82 8.51 11.35
N GLN A 19 21.67 9.82 11.13
CA GLN A 19 20.66 10.63 11.80
C GLN A 19 19.23 10.17 11.48
N VAL A 20 18.97 9.86 10.22
CA VAL A 20 17.68 9.32 9.75
C VAL A 20 17.42 7.94 10.38
N GLY A 21 18.45 7.08 10.46
CA GLY A 21 18.35 5.80 11.19
C GLY A 21 17.98 5.99 12.67
N GLY A 22 18.60 6.95 13.36
CA GLY A 22 18.25 7.27 14.75
C GLY A 22 16.83 7.80 14.92
N LEU A 23 16.28 8.54 13.94
CA LEU A 23 14.88 8.96 13.94
C LEU A 23 13.93 7.77 13.75
N ALA A 24 14.28 6.80 12.92
CA ALA A 24 13.51 5.57 12.74
C ALA A 24 13.43 4.75 14.05
N GLU A 25 14.55 4.60 14.74
CA GLU A 25 14.63 3.95 16.05
C GLU A 25 13.77 4.68 17.10
N THR A 26 13.88 6.01 17.16
CA THR A 26 13.08 6.85 18.07
C THR A 26 11.58 6.71 17.78
N THR A 27 11.19 6.63 16.51
CA THR A 27 9.78 6.46 16.11
C THR A 27 9.24 5.08 16.53
N THR A 28 10.06 4.04 16.36
CA THR A 28 9.75 2.67 16.79
C THR A 28 9.57 2.59 18.31
N GLU A 29 10.47 3.24 19.06
CA GLU A 29 10.44 3.32 20.52
C GLU A 29 9.20 4.08 21.00
N LEU A 30 8.81 5.17 20.32
CA LEU A 30 7.62 5.94 20.67
C LEU A 30 6.35 5.09 20.61
N GLY A 31 6.16 4.33 19.53
CA GLY A 31 4.96 3.48 19.43
C GLY A 31 5.00 2.27 20.39
N THR A 32 6.18 1.71 20.66
CA THR A 32 6.35 0.66 21.70
C THR A 32 6.00 1.19 23.10
N THR A 33 6.53 2.36 23.44
CA THR A 33 6.30 3.03 24.72
C THR A 33 4.83 3.39 24.88
N GLY A 34 4.20 3.95 23.84
CA GLY A 34 2.80 4.30 23.89
C GLY A 34 1.88 3.08 24.05
N ALA A 35 2.18 1.95 23.41
CA ALA A 35 1.45 0.70 23.62
C ALA A 35 1.54 0.21 25.08
N GLN A 36 2.72 0.30 25.70
CA GLN A 36 2.89 -0.03 27.12
C GLN A 36 2.10 0.93 28.03
N LEU A 37 2.08 2.23 27.71
CA LEU A 37 1.30 3.21 28.47
C LEU A 37 -0.21 3.00 28.32
N VAL A 38 -0.68 2.57 27.15
CA VAL A 38 -2.09 2.20 26.94
C VAL A 38 -2.49 1.04 27.84
N THR A 39 -1.63 0.02 28.02
CA THR A 39 -1.89 -1.07 28.97
C THR A 39 -2.04 -0.58 30.40
N VAL A 40 -1.14 0.30 30.86
CA VAL A 40 -1.23 0.89 32.21
C VAL A 40 -2.49 1.75 32.36
N LEU A 41 -2.85 2.49 31.31
CA LEU A 41 -4.04 3.32 31.32
C LEU A 41 -5.32 2.47 31.38
N ALA A 42 -5.38 1.36 30.64
CA ALA A 42 -6.51 0.42 30.66
C ALA A 42 -6.78 -0.20 32.04
N GLU A 43 -5.75 -0.36 32.87
CA GLU A 43 -5.91 -0.85 34.24
C GLU A 43 -6.53 0.20 35.18
N ALA A 44 -6.30 1.48 34.89
CA ALA A 44 -6.74 2.59 35.74
C ALA A 44 -8.04 3.26 35.25
N TRP A 45 -8.37 3.08 33.96
CA TRP A 45 -9.50 3.71 33.28
C TRP A 45 -10.28 2.66 32.48
N ALA A 46 -11.56 2.50 32.80
CA ALA A 46 -12.46 1.57 32.12
C ALA A 46 -13.71 2.30 31.58
N GLY A 47 -14.34 1.69 30.57
CA GLY A 47 -15.55 2.19 29.90
C GLY A 47 -15.28 2.58 28.44
N ASP A 48 -16.35 2.95 27.74
CA ASP A 48 -16.39 3.20 26.29
C ASP A 48 -15.30 4.18 25.80
N ASP A 49 -14.98 5.21 26.59
CA ASP A 49 -13.93 6.17 26.25
C ASP A 49 -12.53 5.52 26.16
N MET A 50 -12.26 4.54 27.02
CA MET A 50 -10.99 3.80 26.98
C MET A 50 -10.94 2.89 25.76
N GLU A 51 -12.04 2.24 25.41
CA GLU A 51 -12.14 1.38 24.21
C GLU A 51 -11.89 2.19 22.93
N GLY A 52 -12.53 3.37 22.83
CA GLY A 52 -12.28 4.31 21.74
C GLY A 52 -10.82 4.78 21.68
N PHE A 53 -10.21 5.11 22.83
CA PHE A 53 -8.81 5.49 22.89
C PHE A 53 -7.85 4.36 22.46
N VAL A 54 -8.11 3.12 22.87
CA VAL A 54 -7.32 1.94 22.44
C VAL A 54 -7.41 1.77 20.93
N HIS A 55 -8.62 1.89 20.37
CA HIS A 55 -8.84 1.80 18.94
C HIS A 55 -8.07 2.89 18.17
N ASP A 56 -8.21 4.15 18.57
CA ASP A 56 -7.50 5.29 17.97
C ASP A 56 -5.97 5.13 18.09
N TRP A 57 -5.49 4.64 19.24
CA TRP A 57 -4.08 4.39 19.46
C TRP A 57 -3.52 3.30 18.54
N SER A 58 -4.25 2.20 18.34
CA SER A 58 -3.85 1.15 17.40
C SER A 58 -3.67 1.73 15.99
N GLY A 59 -4.61 2.56 15.53
CA GLY A 59 -4.48 3.28 14.25
C GLY A 59 -3.30 4.25 14.21
N ALA A 60 -3.00 4.95 15.31
CA ALA A 60 -1.80 5.80 15.41
C ALA A 60 -0.50 4.98 15.39
N ARG A 61 -0.47 3.82 16.05
CA ARG A 61 0.69 2.92 16.09
C ARG A 61 1.05 2.41 14.70
N HIS A 62 0.07 1.96 13.92
CA HIS A 62 0.32 1.52 12.54
C HIS A 62 0.99 2.62 11.70
N ARG A 63 0.54 3.88 11.85
CA ARG A 63 1.17 5.04 11.17
C ARG A 63 2.60 5.30 11.64
N LEU A 64 2.88 5.16 12.94
CA LEU A 64 4.25 5.27 13.46
C LEU A 64 5.16 4.17 12.91
N ASP A 65 4.66 2.94 12.79
CA ASP A 65 5.42 1.82 12.24
C ASP A 65 5.71 2.03 10.74
N ALA A 66 4.74 2.50 9.97
CA ALA A 66 4.95 2.87 8.57
C ALA A 66 6.02 3.97 8.41
N VAL A 67 5.99 5.01 9.25
CA VAL A 67 7.01 6.08 9.26
C VAL A 67 8.38 5.54 9.65
N ALA A 68 8.47 4.66 10.65
CA ALA A 68 9.74 4.06 11.06
C ALA A 68 10.35 3.22 9.92
N VAL A 69 9.56 2.40 9.24
CA VAL A 69 10.00 1.62 8.07
C VAL A 69 10.51 2.54 6.95
N MET A 70 9.77 3.61 6.67
CA MET A 70 10.16 4.62 5.67
C MET A 70 11.50 5.28 6.01
N LEU A 71 11.69 5.71 7.26
CA LEU A 71 12.94 6.31 7.72
C LEU A 71 14.10 5.31 7.66
N HIS A 72 13.91 4.04 8.05
CA HIS A 72 14.94 3.01 7.91
C HIS A 72 15.38 2.82 6.46
N ARG A 73 14.42 2.75 5.52
CA ARG A 73 14.71 2.68 4.08
C ARG A 73 15.47 3.91 3.61
N LEU A 74 15.12 5.11 4.10
CA LEU A 74 15.80 6.37 3.76
C LEU A 74 17.26 6.36 4.18
N GLY A 75 17.51 5.97 5.43
CA GLY A 75 18.87 5.85 5.96
C GLY A 75 19.70 4.85 5.16
N ALA A 76 19.14 3.69 4.84
CA ALA A 76 19.83 2.64 4.08
C ALA A 76 20.23 3.10 2.66
N GLU A 77 19.33 3.76 1.92
CA GLU A 77 19.64 4.24 0.56
C GLU A 77 20.68 5.37 0.56
N LEU A 78 20.59 6.30 1.53
CA LEU A 78 21.58 7.36 1.68
C LEU A 78 22.99 6.80 1.95
N ALA A 79 23.08 5.76 2.81
CA ALA A 79 24.34 5.07 3.07
C ALA A 79 24.86 4.35 1.82
N ARG A 80 23.98 3.63 1.11
CA ARG A 80 24.32 2.93 -0.14
C ARG A 80 24.88 3.88 -1.20
N GLN A 81 24.23 5.03 -1.43
CA GLN A 81 24.71 6.04 -2.37
C GLN A 81 26.08 6.62 -1.99
N ALA A 82 26.32 6.82 -0.68
CA ALA A 82 27.61 7.30 -0.18
C ALA A 82 28.74 6.28 -0.44
N ASP A 83 28.45 4.99 -0.26
CA ASP A 83 29.39 3.89 -0.54
C ASP A 83 29.71 3.78 -2.04
N GLU A 84 28.69 3.88 -2.90
CA GLU A 84 28.87 3.83 -4.37
C GLU A 84 29.76 4.97 -4.89
N GLN A 85 29.54 6.19 -4.40
CA GLN A 85 30.35 7.36 -4.78
C GLN A 85 31.79 7.26 -4.28
N SER A 86 31.98 6.73 -3.06
CA SER A 86 33.31 6.50 -2.50
C SER A 86 34.08 5.45 -3.31
N GLY A 87 33.44 4.33 -3.65
CA GLY A 87 34.04 3.26 -4.46
C GLY A 87 34.39 3.69 -5.89
N ALA A 88 33.53 4.50 -6.53
CA ALA A 88 33.80 5.05 -7.86
C ALA A 88 35.03 5.99 -7.87
N SER A 89 35.27 6.71 -6.78
CA SER A 89 36.41 7.62 -6.63
C SER A 89 37.75 6.89 -6.45
N GLU A 90 37.75 5.70 -5.87
CA GLU A 90 38.97 4.89 -5.67
C GLU A 90 39.38 4.07 -6.90
N GLY A 91 38.44 3.72 -7.79
CA GLY A 91 38.67 2.93 -9.00
C GLY A 91 39.17 3.71 -10.23
N GLY A 92 39.20 5.05 -10.17
CA GLY A 92 39.48 5.94 -11.30
C GLY A 92 40.95 6.15 -11.65
N SER A 93 41.69 5.09 -12.02
CA SER A 93 42.98 5.20 -12.72
C SER A 93 42.83 4.77 -14.18
N PHE A 94 42.20 5.60 -15.01
CA PHE A 94 42.21 5.45 -16.47
C PHE A 94 43.23 6.40 -17.13
N PRO A 95 43.95 5.96 -18.17
CA PRO A 95 45.01 6.72 -18.81
C PRO A 95 44.45 7.92 -19.60
N VAL A 96 44.99 9.10 -19.30
CA VAL A 96 44.76 10.35 -20.04
C VAL A 96 45.21 10.19 -21.50
N SER A 97 44.28 10.33 -22.44
CA SER A 97 44.55 10.59 -23.86
C SER A 97 43.75 11.82 -24.30
N GLY A 98 44.44 12.81 -24.85
CA GLY A 98 44.00 14.20 -24.91
C GLY A 98 43.11 14.60 -26.09
N GLY A 99 42.54 15.80 -25.99
CA GLY A 99 41.85 16.49 -27.08
C GLY A 99 41.04 17.71 -26.61
N PRO A 100 41.29 18.95 -27.10
CA PRO A 100 40.65 20.17 -26.59
C PRO A 100 39.55 20.72 -27.51
N THR A 101 38.47 21.26 -26.93
CA THR A 101 37.51 22.26 -27.49
C THR A 101 36.55 22.64 -26.35
N GLN A 102 35.99 23.82 -26.12
CA GLN A 102 36.18 25.24 -26.46
C GLN A 102 35.21 26.00 -25.50
N PRO A 103 35.48 27.22 -24.99
CA PRO A 103 34.68 27.81 -23.90
C PRO A 103 33.47 28.64 -24.36
N ASN A 104 32.35 28.52 -23.63
CA ASN A 104 31.16 29.37 -23.72
C ASN A 104 31.11 30.35 -22.52
N PRO A 105 30.86 31.66 -22.67
CA PRO A 105 30.73 32.59 -21.54
C PRO A 105 29.30 33.14 -21.39
N GLY A 106 28.76 33.16 -20.16
CA GLY A 106 27.71 34.11 -19.79
C GLY A 106 26.65 33.60 -18.80
N GLY A 107 26.78 34.00 -17.53
CA GLY A 107 25.75 33.88 -16.51
C GLY A 107 26.29 34.29 -15.14
N GLY A 108 26.00 35.53 -14.72
CA GLY A 108 26.49 36.11 -13.45
C GLY A 108 25.66 35.71 -12.22
N PRO A 109 26.15 36.01 -11.00
CA PRO A 109 25.53 35.57 -9.75
C PRO A 109 24.41 36.52 -9.27
N THR A 110 23.34 35.96 -8.72
CA THR A 110 22.28 36.70 -8.02
C THR A 110 22.60 36.77 -6.52
N GLN A 111 22.53 37.97 -5.94
CA GLN A 111 22.65 38.24 -4.50
C GLN A 111 21.35 37.92 -3.75
N PRO A 112 21.40 37.55 -2.45
CA PRO A 112 20.23 37.40 -1.59
C PRO A 112 19.80 38.74 -0.96
N ASN A 113 18.50 38.87 -0.67
CA ASN A 113 17.89 40.02 0.02
C ASN A 113 17.47 39.61 1.44
N PRO A 114 17.68 40.42 2.50
CA PRO A 114 17.29 40.10 3.86
C PRO A 114 15.96 40.74 4.30
N ASP A 115 15.43 40.20 5.41
CA ASP A 115 14.49 40.77 6.38
C ASP A 115 12.97 40.76 6.10
N GLY A 116 12.29 39.80 6.75
CA GLY A 116 10.88 39.84 7.15
C GLY A 116 10.71 39.19 8.54
N PRO A 117 9.77 39.68 9.39
CA PRO A 117 9.75 39.40 10.83
C PRO A 117 9.27 37.97 11.16
N GLU A 118 9.94 37.32 12.10
CA GLU A 118 9.63 35.96 12.56
C GLU A 118 8.51 35.95 13.60
N GLU A 119 7.45 35.18 13.33
CA GLU A 119 6.52 34.69 14.35
C GLU A 119 7.06 33.38 14.97
N PRO A 120 6.81 33.11 16.27
CA PRO A 120 7.36 31.94 16.96
C PRO A 120 6.50 30.71 16.67
N GLY A 121 6.69 30.12 15.48
CA GLY A 121 6.32 28.74 15.18
C GLY A 121 7.54 27.85 15.30
N ILE A 122 7.40 26.66 15.90
CA ILE A 122 8.43 25.61 15.87
C ILE A 122 8.67 25.27 14.40
N ARG A 123 9.76 25.77 13.82
CA ARG A 123 10.16 25.44 12.47
C ARG A 123 10.90 24.09 12.49
N VAL A 124 10.74 23.31 11.44
CA VAL A 124 11.60 22.15 11.09
C VAL A 124 12.75 22.55 10.12
N PRO A 125 13.75 23.39 10.48
CA PRO A 125 14.95 23.54 9.67
C PRO A 125 16.18 23.51 10.59
N ASP A 126 16.84 22.36 10.63
CA ASP A 126 18.27 22.28 10.96
C ASP A 126 18.91 20.96 10.51
N ILE A 127 18.12 20.03 9.92
CA ILE A 127 18.64 18.74 9.45
C ILE A 127 19.24 18.85 8.02
N PHE A 128 18.75 19.79 7.19
CA PHE A 128 19.20 19.94 5.80
C PHE A 128 19.64 21.39 5.50
N PRO A 129 20.94 21.67 5.23
CA PRO A 129 21.38 22.99 4.77
C PRO A 129 20.91 23.26 3.33
N GLU A 130 20.77 24.55 2.98
CA GLU A 130 20.42 25.00 1.63
C GLU A 130 21.37 24.41 0.58
N GLY A 131 20.82 23.73 -0.45
CA GLY A 131 21.58 23.27 -1.62
C GLY A 131 21.66 21.75 -1.84
N ILE A 132 21.13 20.91 -0.94
CA ILE A 132 20.99 19.46 -1.18
C ILE A 132 19.55 19.17 -1.61
N ASP A 133 19.35 18.88 -2.89
CA ASP A 133 18.06 18.39 -3.39
C ASP A 133 17.90 16.91 -3.01
N VAL A 134 17.32 16.67 -1.83
CA VAL A 134 16.97 15.33 -1.34
C VAL A 134 15.65 14.81 -1.93
N GLY A 135 14.94 15.61 -2.74
CA GLY A 135 13.66 15.23 -3.34
C GLY A 135 13.72 13.91 -4.11
N PRO A 136 14.70 13.71 -5.01
CA PRO A 136 14.90 12.45 -5.72
C PRO A 136 15.27 11.27 -4.81
N VAL A 137 15.98 11.50 -3.70
CA VAL A 137 16.39 10.44 -2.77
C VAL A 137 15.22 10.02 -1.89
N ILE A 138 14.45 10.96 -1.35
CA ILE A 138 13.21 10.67 -0.62
C ILE A 138 12.23 9.96 -1.55
N ALA A 139 12.08 10.43 -2.80
CA ALA A 139 11.25 9.76 -3.80
C ALA A 139 11.74 8.35 -4.10
N LYS A 140 13.05 8.10 -4.27
CA LYS A 140 13.64 6.77 -4.53
C LYS A 140 13.64 5.84 -3.33
N VAL A 141 13.57 6.37 -2.12
CA VAL A 141 13.43 5.61 -0.88
C VAL A 141 12.00 5.20 -0.63
N MET A 142 11.07 6.10 -0.95
CA MET A 142 9.64 5.90 -0.73
C MET A 142 9.00 4.77 -1.54
N ALA A 143 9.28 4.43 -2.79
CA ALA A 143 10.42 4.52 -3.70
C ALA A 143 11.23 3.20 -3.83
N GLY A 144 11.66 2.56 -2.72
CA GLY A 144 12.70 1.50 -2.69
C GLY A 144 12.76 0.57 -3.90
N GLU A 145 13.95 0.43 -4.52
CA GLU A 145 14.27 -0.29 -5.77
C GLU A 145 13.15 -0.35 -6.83
N GLU A 146 13.31 0.44 -7.90
CA GLU A 146 12.47 0.49 -9.12
C GLU A 146 11.01 0.02 -8.91
N GLN A 147 10.28 0.75 -8.06
CA GLN A 147 8.92 0.39 -7.71
C GLN A 147 8.02 0.25 -8.92
N VAL A 148 7.23 -0.83 -8.88
CA VAL A 148 6.11 -1.04 -9.78
C VAL A 148 5.06 0.00 -9.42
N THR A 149 5.14 1.15 -10.07
CA THR A 149 4.16 2.24 -9.90
C THR A 149 3.02 2.14 -10.90
N GLU A 150 3.13 1.23 -11.86
CA GLU A 150 2.16 1.04 -12.92
C GLU A 150 1.39 -0.26 -12.75
N VAL A 151 0.12 -0.24 -13.16
CA VAL A 151 -0.67 -1.45 -13.40
C VAL A 151 -0.18 -2.10 -14.70
N PRO A 152 0.04 -3.43 -14.73
CA PRO A 152 0.37 -4.15 -15.94
C PRO A 152 -0.61 -3.85 -17.07
N GLU A 153 -0.12 -3.64 -18.29
CA GLU A 153 -0.95 -3.19 -19.43
C GLU A 153 -2.12 -4.15 -19.72
N ALA A 154 -1.92 -5.46 -19.53
CA ALA A 154 -2.95 -6.47 -19.72
C ALA A 154 -4.10 -6.37 -18.71
N GLU A 155 -3.84 -5.80 -17.53
CA GLU A 155 -4.78 -5.66 -16.42
C GLU A 155 -5.45 -4.28 -16.40
N ARG A 156 -5.22 -3.45 -17.42
CA ARG A 156 -5.84 -2.13 -17.51
C ARG A 156 -7.31 -2.25 -17.96
N PRO A 157 -8.23 -1.58 -17.25
CA PRO A 157 -9.67 -1.64 -17.52
C PRO A 157 -10.03 -0.97 -18.85
N THR A 158 -11.15 -1.39 -19.46
CA THR A 158 -11.73 -0.66 -20.58
C THR A 158 -12.51 0.54 -20.07
N ASP A 159 -11.89 1.72 -20.10
CA ASP A 159 -12.51 2.96 -19.60
C ASP A 159 -13.78 3.34 -20.39
N PRO A 160 -14.98 3.34 -19.78
CA PRO A 160 -16.20 3.80 -20.44
C PRO A 160 -16.21 5.34 -20.63
N GLY A 161 -15.25 6.05 -20.02
CA GLY A 161 -15.20 7.50 -19.97
C GLY A 161 -16.19 8.09 -18.99
N VAL A 162 -15.97 9.36 -18.60
CA VAL A 162 -16.77 10.05 -17.57
C VAL A 162 -18.26 10.14 -17.88
N ASP A 163 -18.63 10.24 -19.16
CA ASP A 163 -20.02 10.33 -19.62
C ASP A 163 -20.66 8.95 -19.87
N GLY A 164 -19.86 7.89 -19.88
CA GLY A 164 -20.29 6.51 -20.15
C GLY A 164 -20.61 5.70 -18.90
N VAL A 165 -20.30 6.22 -17.71
CA VAL A 165 -20.49 5.53 -16.44
C VAL A 165 -21.98 5.35 -16.15
N ARG A 166 -22.37 4.12 -15.83
CA ARG A 166 -23.65 3.86 -15.17
C ARG A 166 -23.39 3.53 -13.72
N LEU A 167 -24.22 4.08 -12.84
CA LEU A 167 -24.11 3.83 -11.42
C LEU A 167 -25.03 2.67 -11.02
N PRO A 168 -24.57 1.75 -10.17
CA PRO A 168 -25.43 0.70 -9.62
C PRO A 168 -26.56 1.32 -8.79
N GLU A 169 -27.65 0.58 -8.60
CA GLU A 169 -28.74 1.03 -7.74
C GLU A 169 -28.19 1.30 -6.32
N GLY A 170 -28.62 2.42 -5.72
CA GLY A 170 -28.20 2.83 -4.37
C GLY A 170 -26.89 3.63 -4.31
N ALA A 171 -26.06 3.63 -5.36
CA ALA A 171 -24.88 4.50 -5.42
C ALA A 171 -25.27 5.97 -5.64
N ASP A 172 -24.86 6.85 -4.73
CA ASP A 172 -25.03 8.31 -4.89
C ASP A 172 -23.75 8.92 -5.51
N PRO A 173 -23.83 9.58 -6.68
CA PRO A 173 -22.68 10.25 -7.31
C PRO A 173 -22.06 11.36 -6.45
N ASN A 174 -22.73 11.79 -5.39
CA ASN A 174 -22.21 12.79 -4.46
C ASN A 174 -21.39 12.21 -3.32
N GLU A 175 -21.50 10.90 -3.06
CA GLU A 175 -20.75 10.25 -2.01
C GLU A 175 -19.25 10.30 -2.32
N PRO A 176 -18.38 10.63 -1.35
CA PRO A 176 -16.95 10.75 -1.58
C PRO A 176 -16.34 9.50 -2.24
N VAL A 177 -16.70 8.31 -1.76
CA VAL A 177 -16.19 7.04 -2.29
C VAL A 177 -16.57 6.84 -3.77
N ILE A 178 -17.80 7.16 -4.15
CA ILE A 178 -18.27 7.05 -5.54
C ILE A 178 -17.57 8.07 -6.43
N LYS A 179 -17.36 9.31 -5.94
CA LYS A 179 -16.58 10.33 -6.67
C LYS A 179 -15.14 9.88 -6.92
N GLU A 180 -14.52 9.22 -5.95
CA GLU A 180 -13.16 8.70 -6.09
C GLU A 180 -13.09 7.56 -7.11
N LEU A 181 -14.05 6.63 -7.09
CA LEU A 181 -14.16 5.59 -8.12
C LEU A 181 -14.37 6.19 -9.52
N MET A 182 -15.25 7.17 -9.66
CA MET A 182 -15.48 7.84 -10.94
C MET A 182 -14.25 8.58 -11.48
N ALA A 183 -13.25 8.86 -10.65
CA ALA A 183 -12.03 9.55 -11.06
C ALA A 183 -11.09 8.65 -11.87
N THR A 184 -11.08 7.33 -11.66
CA THR A 184 -10.18 6.40 -12.36
C THR A 184 -10.91 5.60 -13.45
N ALA A 185 -10.16 5.07 -14.41
CA ALA A 185 -10.73 4.18 -15.43
C ALA A 185 -11.34 2.91 -14.79
N ARG A 186 -10.62 2.31 -13.82
CA ARG A 186 -11.06 1.08 -13.13
C ARG A 186 -12.34 1.29 -12.34
N GLY A 187 -12.42 2.37 -11.57
CA GLY A 187 -13.62 2.65 -10.80
C GLY A 187 -14.83 2.97 -11.70
N ARG A 188 -14.62 3.59 -12.86
CA ARG A 188 -15.70 3.81 -13.85
C ARG A 188 -16.18 2.52 -14.51
N GLU A 189 -15.27 1.64 -14.90
CA GLU A 189 -15.61 0.31 -15.43
C GLU A 189 -16.35 -0.49 -14.36
N LEU A 190 -15.80 -0.58 -13.14
CA LEU A 190 -16.41 -1.27 -12.00
C LEU A 190 -17.86 -0.83 -11.78
N LEU A 191 -18.10 0.47 -11.62
CA LEU A 191 -19.45 1.00 -11.39
C LEU A 191 -20.41 0.60 -12.52
N THR A 192 -19.93 0.62 -13.76
CA THR A 192 -20.73 0.22 -14.92
C THR A 192 -21.05 -1.27 -14.91
N THR A 193 -20.08 -2.12 -14.58
CA THR A 193 -20.26 -3.57 -14.42
C THR A 193 -21.25 -3.89 -13.31
N LEU A 194 -21.08 -3.29 -12.13
CA LEU A 194 -22.04 -3.45 -11.02
C LEU A 194 -23.47 -3.07 -11.44
N ALA A 195 -23.63 -1.99 -12.22
CA ALA A 195 -24.93 -1.58 -12.74
C ALA A 195 -25.49 -2.52 -13.81
N ASP A 196 -24.65 -3.13 -14.63
CA ASP A 196 -25.03 -4.12 -15.64
C ASP A 196 -25.53 -5.42 -15.01
N ASP A 197 -24.81 -5.86 -14.00
CA ASP A 197 -25.06 -7.13 -13.33
C ASP A 197 -26.16 -7.02 -12.26
N GLY A 198 -26.73 -5.81 -12.10
CA GLY A 198 -27.82 -5.55 -11.16
C GLY A 198 -27.39 -5.66 -9.70
N ILE A 199 -26.10 -5.44 -9.42
CA ILE A 199 -25.56 -5.39 -8.06
C ILE A 199 -25.95 -4.05 -7.44
N VAL A 200 -26.52 -4.10 -6.22
CA VAL A 200 -26.96 -2.92 -5.47
C VAL A 200 -25.86 -2.47 -4.52
N ILE A 201 -25.67 -1.16 -4.34
CA ILE A 201 -24.84 -0.60 -3.26
C ILE A 201 -25.77 -0.04 -2.18
N GLU A 202 -25.71 -0.61 -0.98
CA GLU A 202 -26.46 -0.14 0.18
C GLU A 202 -25.51 0.50 1.21
N VAL A 203 -25.86 1.67 1.73
CA VAL A 203 -25.12 2.27 2.86
C VAL A 203 -25.82 1.89 4.17
N ASP A 204 -25.15 1.10 5.00
CA ASP A 204 -25.67 0.66 6.30
C ASP A 204 -24.69 0.98 7.42
N SER A 205 -25.12 1.79 8.39
CA SER A 205 -24.32 2.11 9.59
C SER A 205 -24.13 0.95 10.56
N SER A 206 -24.85 -0.17 10.37
CA SER A 206 -24.76 -1.35 11.23
C SER A 206 -23.56 -2.24 10.92
N VAL A 207 -22.95 -2.09 9.73
CA VAL A 207 -21.71 -2.77 9.37
C VAL A 207 -20.51 -1.89 9.65
N GLU A 208 -19.40 -2.50 10.05
CA GLU A 208 -18.14 -1.79 10.36
C GLU A 208 -17.31 -1.50 9.11
N SER A 209 -17.50 -2.30 8.05
CA SER A 209 -16.76 -2.23 6.78
C SER A 209 -17.72 -2.30 5.58
N ALA A 210 -17.21 -2.65 4.39
CA ALA A 210 -18.04 -3.14 3.31
C ALA A 210 -18.11 -4.67 3.33
N VAL A 211 -19.18 -5.23 2.75
CA VAL A 211 -19.35 -6.68 2.55
C VAL A 211 -20.27 -6.93 1.36
N TYR A 212 -19.88 -7.84 0.47
CA TYR A 212 -20.78 -8.38 -0.55
C TYR A 212 -21.69 -9.49 0.02
N LYS A 213 -22.99 -9.42 -0.30
CA LYS A 213 -24.01 -10.39 0.11
C LYS A 213 -24.62 -11.09 -1.11
N PRO A 214 -24.19 -12.34 -1.43
CA PRO A 214 -24.64 -13.04 -2.64
C PRO A 214 -26.15 -13.26 -2.68
N ASP A 215 -26.77 -13.63 -1.55
CA ASP A 215 -28.23 -13.86 -1.45
C ASP A 215 -29.10 -12.68 -1.90
N SER A 216 -28.57 -11.47 -1.80
CA SER A 216 -29.26 -10.22 -2.14
C SER A 216 -28.63 -9.48 -3.32
N ASN A 217 -27.56 -10.00 -3.91
CA ASN A 217 -26.75 -9.32 -4.93
C ASN A 217 -26.44 -7.86 -4.54
N THR A 218 -26.00 -7.66 -3.29
CA THR A 218 -25.86 -6.33 -2.68
C THR A 218 -24.52 -6.19 -1.98
N ILE A 219 -23.80 -5.11 -2.29
CA ILE A 219 -22.64 -4.65 -1.52
C ILE A 219 -23.14 -3.68 -0.46
N VAL A 220 -22.99 -4.03 0.81
CA VAL A 220 -23.33 -3.18 1.94
C VAL A 220 -22.09 -2.46 2.41
N ILE A 221 -22.10 -1.14 2.48
CA ILE A 221 -20.95 -0.30 2.83
C ILE A 221 -21.26 0.50 4.09
N SER A 222 -20.34 0.47 5.05
CA SER A 222 -20.40 1.37 6.20
C SER A 222 -20.21 2.83 5.77
N PRO A 223 -20.98 3.80 6.30
CA PRO A 223 -20.75 5.23 6.04
C PRO A 223 -19.39 5.73 6.56
N PHE A 224 -18.67 4.90 7.32
CA PHE A 224 -17.33 5.20 7.83
C PHE A 224 -16.21 4.72 6.93
N VAL A 225 -16.50 3.86 5.93
CA VAL A 225 -15.52 3.44 4.93
C VAL A 225 -15.20 4.63 4.02
N LYS A 226 -13.94 5.06 4.05
CA LYS A 226 -13.44 6.16 3.23
C LYS A 226 -12.54 5.69 2.10
N ASP A 227 -12.08 4.44 2.18
CA ASP A 227 -11.18 3.86 1.20
C ASP A 227 -11.97 3.21 0.07
N PRO A 228 -11.97 3.79 -1.16
CA PRO A 228 -12.58 3.15 -2.33
C PRO A 228 -11.97 1.79 -2.68
N GLY A 229 -10.74 1.48 -2.23
CA GLY A 229 -10.14 0.17 -2.42
C GLY A 229 -10.94 -0.97 -1.78
N VAL A 230 -11.63 -0.69 -0.66
CA VAL A 230 -12.53 -1.67 -0.03
C VAL A 230 -13.73 -1.99 -0.92
N LEU A 231 -14.31 -0.99 -1.60
CA LEU A 231 -15.41 -1.22 -2.52
C LEU A 231 -14.96 -1.96 -3.80
N ILE A 232 -13.74 -1.69 -4.29
CA ILE A 232 -13.14 -2.46 -5.38
C ILE A 232 -13.01 -3.94 -5.01
N HIS A 233 -12.56 -4.23 -3.77
CA HIS A 233 -12.43 -5.59 -3.26
C HIS A 233 -13.79 -6.31 -3.21
N GLU A 234 -14.80 -5.75 -2.54
CA GLU A 234 -16.13 -6.38 -2.48
C GLU A 234 -16.79 -6.56 -3.84
N ALA A 235 -16.54 -5.63 -4.76
CA ALA A 235 -17.07 -5.73 -6.11
C ALA A 235 -16.44 -6.86 -6.93
N SER A 236 -15.19 -7.24 -6.65
CA SER A 236 -14.56 -8.41 -7.26
C SER A 236 -15.27 -9.70 -6.82
N HIS A 237 -15.60 -9.84 -5.53
CA HIS A 237 -16.42 -10.97 -5.06
C HIS A 237 -17.78 -11.04 -5.76
N ALA A 238 -18.43 -9.89 -5.95
CA ALA A 238 -19.71 -9.81 -6.63
C ALA A 238 -19.62 -10.23 -8.11
N GLN A 239 -18.55 -9.85 -8.79
CA GLN A 239 -18.29 -10.29 -10.16
C GLN A 239 -18.07 -11.81 -10.25
N TRP A 240 -17.33 -12.40 -9.31
CA TRP A 240 -17.14 -13.85 -9.25
C TRP A 240 -18.45 -14.62 -9.10
N ASP A 241 -19.37 -14.10 -8.30
CA ASP A 241 -20.71 -14.68 -8.12
C ASP A 241 -21.54 -14.59 -9.41
N VAL A 242 -21.56 -13.42 -10.06
CA VAL A 242 -22.26 -13.22 -11.35
C VAL A 242 -21.70 -14.10 -12.47
N GLU A 243 -20.39 -14.34 -12.47
CA GLU A 243 -19.69 -15.16 -13.46
C GLU A 243 -19.75 -16.67 -13.16
N ASP A 244 -20.41 -17.09 -12.07
CA ASP A 244 -20.48 -18.49 -11.62
C ASP A 244 -19.06 -19.09 -11.41
N ARG A 245 -18.14 -18.28 -10.86
CA ARG A 245 -16.75 -18.63 -10.54
C ARG A 245 -16.52 -18.88 -9.05
N GLY A 246 -17.47 -18.48 -8.20
CA GLY A 246 -17.42 -18.71 -6.76
C GLY A 246 -17.34 -20.19 -6.40
N GLY A 247 -16.85 -20.49 -5.18
CA GLY A 247 -16.88 -21.85 -4.67
C GLY A 247 -18.32 -22.33 -4.51
N ASP A 248 -18.61 -23.56 -4.96
CA ASP A 248 -19.91 -24.21 -4.79
C ASP A 248 -19.72 -25.49 -4.01
N ALA A 249 -20.02 -25.45 -2.71
CA ALA A 249 -19.88 -26.62 -1.85
C ALA A 249 -20.74 -27.79 -2.34
N SER A 250 -21.85 -27.55 -3.04
CA SER A 250 -22.73 -28.61 -3.53
C SER A 250 -22.08 -29.47 -4.62
N THR A 251 -21.21 -28.89 -5.44
CA THR A 251 -20.58 -29.56 -6.60
C THR A 251 -19.08 -29.81 -6.44
N GLN A 252 -18.39 -29.03 -5.60
CA GLN A 252 -16.96 -29.15 -5.34
C GLN A 252 -16.68 -30.02 -4.09
N ASP A 253 -15.46 -30.53 -4.00
CA ASP A 253 -14.95 -31.04 -2.72
C ASP A 253 -14.42 -29.89 -1.85
N ARG A 254 -14.22 -30.17 -0.56
CA ARG A 254 -13.82 -29.15 0.43
C ARG A 254 -12.51 -28.44 0.07
N GLU A 255 -11.52 -29.17 -0.44
CA GLU A 255 -10.21 -28.61 -0.81
C GLU A 255 -10.35 -27.68 -2.02
N THR A 256 -11.08 -28.11 -3.05
CA THR A 256 -11.36 -27.31 -4.24
C THR A 256 -12.17 -26.05 -3.89
N PHE A 257 -13.16 -26.16 -3.00
CA PHE A 257 -13.94 -25.02 -2.53
C PHE A 257 -13.06 -23.99 -1.82
N ILE A 258 -12.24 -24.43 -0.85
CA ILE A 258 -11.34 -23.54 -0.11
C ILE A 258 -10.36 -22.84 -1.06
N ALA A 259 -9.73 -23.59 -1.98
CA ALA A 259 -8.82 -23.01 -2.96
C ALA A 259 -9.52 -21.97 -3.85
N THR A 260 -10.74 -22.28 -4.32
CA THR A 260 -11.54 -21.33 -5.14
C THR A 260 -11.84 -20.04 -4.37
N GLN A 261 -12.16 -20.15 -3.08
CA GLN A 261 -12.43 -18.98 -2.24
C GLN A 261 -11.15 -18.16 -1.97
N ILE A 262 -9.99 -18.80 -1.81
CA ILE A 262 -8.71 -18.10 -1.68
C ILE A 262 -8.34 -17.40 -2.99
N ASP A 263 -8.53 -18.03 -4.14
CA ASP A 263 -8.30 -17.40 -5.45
C ASP A 263 -9.15 -16.13 -5.62
N ASN A 264 -10.40 -16.15 -5.13
CA ASN A 264 -11.30 -14.99 -5.12
C ASN A 264 -10.73 -13.84 -4.27
N GLU A 265 -10.24 -14.13 -3.07
CA GLU A 265 -9.60 -13.16 -2.17
C GLU A 265 -8.32 -12.55 -2.76
N VAL A 266 -7.52 -13.37 -3.45
CA VAL A 266 -6.31 -12.92 -4.14
C VAL A 266 -6.66 -11.96 -5.26
N GLU A 267 -7.66 -12.29 -6.09
CA GLU A 267 -8.12 -11.40 -7.16
C GLU A 267 -8.67 -10.09 -6.60
N ALA A 268 -9.56 -10.15 -5.61
CA ALA A 268 -10.15 -8.98 -4.97
C ALA A 268 -9.09 -8.06 -4.34
N SER A 269 -8.09 -8.64 -3.68
CA SER A 269 -6.97 -7.89 -3.10
C SER A 269 -6.07 -7.28 -4.18
N THR A 270 -5.83 -8.00 -5.27
CA THR A 270 -5.02 -7.53 -6.40
C THR A 270 -5.68 -6.36 -7.10
N GLU A 271 -7.00 -6.41 -7.30
CA GLU A 271 -7.79 -5.31 -7.88
C GLU A 271 -7.70 -4.03 -7.02
N ALA A 272 -7.75 -4.16 -5.70
CA ALA A 272 -7.55 -3.04 -4.79
C ALA A 272 -6.12 -2.45 -4.88
N VAL A 273 -5.10 -3.31 -5.05
CA VAL A 273 -3.70 -2.89 -5.29
C VAL A 273 -3.58 -2.12 -6.60
N TYR A 274 -4.17 -2.61 -7.69
CA TYR A 274 -4.15 -1.91 -8.98
C TYR A 274 -4.86 -0.56 -8.90
N PHE A 275 -6.02 -0.50 -8.25
CA PHE A 275 -6.71 0.76 -8.03
C PHE A 275 -5.82 1.77 -7.27
N ALA A 276 -5.16 1.34 -6.19
CA ALA A 276 -4.25 2.21 -5.43
C ALA A 276 -3.09 2.74 -6.29
N LYS A 277 -2.54 1.90 -7.19
CA LYS A 277 -1.49 2.30 -8.14
C LYS A 277 -1.99 3.34 -9.13
N GLU A 278 -3.17 3.13 -9.73
CA GLU A 278 -3.79 4.11 -10.64
C GLU A 278 -4.00 5.47 -9.95
N ARG A 279 -4.48 5.48 -8.71
CA ARG A 279 -4.63 6.71 -7.93
C ARG A 279 -3.30 7.44 -7.74
N ARG A 280 -2.21 6.71 -7.46
CA ARG A 280 -0.86 7.29 -7.38
C ARG A 280 -0.36 7.82 -8.72
N MET A 281 -0.66 7.14 -9.83
CA MET A 281 -0.36 7.62 -11.18
C MET A 281 -1.08 8.94 -11.49
N ASP A 282 -2.28 9.14 -10.94
CA ASP A 282 -3.04 10.40 -11.02
C ASP A 282 -2.56 11.48 -10.02
N GLY A 283 -1.48 11.22 -9.28
CA GLY A 283 -0.89 12.15 -8.32
C GLY A 283 -1.60 12.19 -6.96
N VAL A 284 -2.49 11.25 -6.68
CA VAL A 284 -3.13 11.11 -5.37
C VAL A 284 -2.21 10.34 -4.42
N ILE A 285 -2.04 10.85 -3.21
CA ILE A 285 -1.25 10.17 -2.18
C ILE A 285 -2.11 9.06 -1.57
N VAL A 286 -1.86 7.82 -1.98
CA VAL A 286 -2.48 6.62 -1.41
C VAL A 286 -1.40 5.79 -0.72
N GLU A 287 -1.63 5.48 0.55
CA GLU A 287 -0.73 4.64 1.35
C GLU A 287 -0.67 3.22 0.77
N ARG A 288 0.50 2.60 0.83
CA ARG A 288 0.70 1.22 0.38
C ARG A 288 0.38 0.29 1.54
N GLY A 289 -0.65 -0.54 1.37
CA GLY A 289 -0.98 -1.58 2.34
C GLY A 289 -0.01 -2.76 2.29
N PRO A 290 -0.10 -3.70 3.25
CA PRO A 290 0.71 -4.90 3.26
C PRO A 290 0.64 -5.67 1.93
N MET A 291 -0.56 -5.96 1.41
CA MET A 291 -0.74 -6.72 0.16
C MET A 291 0.05 -6.14 -1.01
N GLU A 292 -0.02 -4.82 -1.21
CA GLU A 292 0.76 -4.14 -2.24
C GLU A 292 2.28 -4.28 -2.02
N LEU A 293 2.74 -4.21 -0.78
CA LEU A 293 4.16 -4.37 -0.48
C LEU A 293 4.68 -5.78 -0.84
N ALA A 294 3.89 -6.83 -0.63
CA ALA A 294 4.26 -8.18 -1.08
C ALA A 294 4.21 -8.29 -2.60
N TYR A 295 3.11 -7.85 -3.20
CA TYR A 295 2.94 -7.86 -4.65
C TYR A 295 4.13 -7.19 -5.35
N ASP A 296 4.50 -5.98 -4.93
CA ASP A 296 5.58 -5.22 -5.56
C ASP A 296 6.95 -5.84 -5.34
N GLY A 297 7.17 -6.48 -4.18
CA GLY A 297 8.41 -7.18 -3.89
C GLY A 297 8.63 -8.34 -4.86
N ALA A 298 7.65 -9.25 -4.95
CA ALA A 298 7.73 -10.41 -5.84
C ALA A 298 7.76 -10.02 -7.32
N TYR A 299 6.98 -9.02 -7.72
CA TYR A 299 7.02 -8.49 -9.09
C TYR A 299 8.41 -7.96 -9.45
N ALA A 300 9.00 -7.12 -8.58
CA ALA A 300 10.32 -6.54 -8.83
C ALA A 300 11.42 -7.60 -8.92
N GLU A 301 11.35 -8.66 -8.11
CA GLU A 301 12.29 -9.79 -8.16
C GLU A 301 12.26 -10.50 -9.52
N VAL A 302 11.07 -10.76 -10.08
CA VAL A 302 10.94 -11.39 -11.40
C VAL A 302 11.45 -10.48 -12.53
N VAL A 303 11.14 -9.18 -12.48
CA VAL A 303 11.65 -8.21 -13.46
C VAL A 303 13.18 -8.12 -13.41
N ALA A 304 13.77 -8.08 -12.21
CA ALA A 304 15.21 -8.06 -12.03
C ALA A 304 15.89 -9.33 -12.57
N ALA A 305 15.20 -10.48 -12.51
CA ALA A 305 15.63 -11.74 -13.11
C ALA A 305 15.45 -11.79 -14.65
N GLY A 306 14.85 -10.76 -15.27
CA GLY A 306 14.60 -10.68 -16.70
C GLY A 306 13.32 -11.40 -17.15
N GLY A 307 12.39 -11.66 -16.23
CA GLY A 307 11.07 -12.21 -16.54
C GLY A 307 10.18 -11.22 -17.29
N SER A 308 9.09 -11.72 -17.88
CA SER A 308 8.10 -10.88 -18.55
C SER A 308 7.20 -10.14 -17.55
N PRO A 309 6.50 -9.07 -17.98
CA PRO A 309 5.49 -8.41 -17.13
C PRO A 309 4.41 -9.36 -16.63
N GLU A 310 3.99 -10.33 -17.45
CA GLU A 310 2.99 -11.34 -17.06
C GLU A 310 3.53 -12.31 -16.00
N GLU A 311 4.79 -12.75 -16.13
CA GLU A 311 5.44 -13.58 -15.11
C GLU A 311 5.59 -12.82 -13.78
N ALA A 312 5.90 -11.52 -13.86
CA ALA A 312 6.03 -10.66 -12.70
C ALA A 312 4.68 -10.39 -12.02
N ASP A 313 3.62 -10.16 -12.80
CA ASP A 313 2.25 -10.03 -12.30
C ASP A 313 1.81 -11.29 -11.56
N GLN A 314 2.03 -12.45 -12.18
CA GLN A 314 1.72 -13.74 -11.57
C GLN A 314 2.47 -13.94 -10.24
N ALA A 315 3.75 -13.57 -10.18
CA ALA A 315 4.52 -13.63 -8.93
C ALA A 315 3.99 -12.67 -7.87
N GLY A 316 3.57 -11.46 -8.27
CA GLY A 316 2.93 -10.50 -7.38
C GLY A 316 1.63 -11.04 -6.77
N ARG A 317 0.77 -11.68 -7.58
CA ARG A 317 -0.46 -12.34 -7.12
C ARG A 317 -0.17 -13.53 -6.20
N GLY A 318 0.83 -14.35 -6.54
CA GLY A 318 1.26 -15.45 -5.67
C GLY A 318 1.76 -14.97 -4.30
N ALA A 319 2.45 -13.83 -4.24
CA ALA A 319 2.87 -13.24 -2.97
C ALA A 319 1.69 -12.67 -2.14
N ILE A 320 0.55 -12.34 -2.76
CA ILE A 320 -0.69 -12.05 -2.05
C ILE A 320 -1.31 -13.35 -1.52
N GLU A 321 -1.35 -14.40 -2.33
CA GLU A 321 -1.87 -15.74 -1.95
C GLU A 321 -1.16 -16.30 -0.71
N GLU A 322 0.17 -16.20 -0.65
CA GLU A 322 0.99 -16.63 0.49
C GLU A 322 0.60 -15.96 1.83
N ARG A 323 -0.17 -14.85 1.80
CA ARG A 323 -0.65 -14.19 3.02
C ARG A 323 -1.96 -14.75 3.56
N PHE A 324 -2.73 -15.40 2.70
CA PHE A 324 -3.99 -16.05 3.05
C PHE A 324 -3.77 -17.50 3.50
N VAL A 325 -2.71 -18.13 3.01
CA VAL A 325 -2.35 -19.51 3.34
C VAL A 325 -1.36 -19.54 4.52
N PRO A 326 -1.48 -20.49 5.46
CA PRO A 326 -0.49 -20.65 6.52
C PRO A 326 0.90 -20.96 5.97
N GLY A 327 1.93 -20.26 6.49
CA GLY A 327 3.33 -20.58 6.19
C GLY A 327 3.76 -21.94 6.77
N GLU A 328 4.99 -22.36 6.51
CA GLU A 328 5.55 -23.62 7.06
C GLU A 328 5.52 -23.67 8.61
N ASP A 329 5.48 -22.51 9.27
CA ASP A 329 5.37 -22.35 10.72
C ASP A 329 3.92 -22.31 11.23
N GLY A 330 2.94 -22.43 10.33
CA GLY A 330 1.51 -22.42 10.62
C GLY A 330 0.94 -21.03 10.93
N GLN A 331 1.71 -19.96 10.75
CA GLN A 331 1.23 -18.60 10.95
C GLN A 331 0.67 -18.04 9.63
N VAL A 332 -0.42 -17.28 9.74
CA VAL A 332 -0.99 -16.48 8.64
C VAL A 332 -0.77 -15.01 8.93
N GLU A 333 -0.35 -14.25 7.91
CA GLU A 333 -0.14 -12.80 8.03
C GLU A 333 -1.46 -12.03 8.00
N VAL A 334 -2.48 -12.54 7.31
CA VAL A 334 -3.79 -11.90 7.17
C VAL A 334 -4.88 -12.82 7.70
N ARG A 335 -5.82 -12.22 8.44
CA ARG A 335 -6.94 -12.94 9.08
C ARG A 335 -8.27 -12.43 8.51
N PRO A 336 -9.27 -13.30 8.33
CA PRO A 336 -10.58 -12.88 7.87
C PRO A 336 -11.22 -11.92 8.88
N SER A 337 -11.95 -10.93 8.38
CA SER A 337 -12.65 -9.95 9.22
C SER A 337 -13.97 -10.55 9.73
N GLY A 338 -13.87 -11.53 10.62
CA GLY A 338 -15.03 -12.20 11.22
C GLY A 338 -14.88 -12.38 12.73
N PRO A 339 -15.98 -12.59 13.47
CA PRO A 339 -15.88 -12.99 14.87
C PRO A 339 -15.07 -14.28 14.93
N ALA A 340 -13.91 -14.25 15.59
CA ALA A 340 -13.06 -15.43 15.73
C ALA A 340 -13.89 -16.60 16.31
N THR A 341 -14.17 -17.61 15.49
CA THR A 341 -14.88 -18.83 15.91
C THR A 341 -13.96 -19.76 16.70
N SER A 342 -12.63 -19.56 16.58
CA SER A 342 -11.63 -20.29 17.37
C SER A 342 -11.72 -19.95 18.85
N THR A 343 -11.89 -20.99 19.68
CA THR A 343 -11.81 -20.90 21.15
C THR A 343 -10.38 -20.72 21.67
N ASP A 344 -9.37 -20.76 20.80
CA ASP A 344 -7.97 -20.49 21.13
C ASP A 344 -7.57 -19.10 20.63
N PRO A 345 -7.46 -18.09 21.49
CA PRO A 345 -7.11 -16.73 21.09
C PRO A 345 -5.67 -16.61 20.55
N GLU A 346 -4.80 -17.60 20.78
CA GLU A 346 -3.44 -17.61 20.23
C GLU A 346 -3.41 -18.13 18.79
N VAL A 347 -4.36 -18.97 18.39
CA VAL A 347 -4.51 -19.50 17.03
C VAL A 347 -5.71 -18.82 16.38
N GLY A 348 -5.46 -17.66 15.75
CA GLY A 348 -6.49 -17.01 14.93
C GLY A 348 -6.98 -17.96 13.84
N THR A 349 -8.27 -17.85 13.49
CA THR A 349 -8.85 -18.60 12.37
C THR A 349 -8.12 -18.26 11.08
N THR A 350 -7.55 -19.26 10.42
CA THR A 350 -6.95 -19.10 9.10
C THR A 350 -8.06 -18.92 8.04
N TYR A 351 -7.72 -18.44 6.85
CA TYR A 351 -8.69 -18.42 5.75
C TYR A 351 -9.13 -19.84 5.35
N GLU A 352 -8.24 -20.82 5.42
CA GLU A 352 -8.56 -22.24 5.19
C GLU A 352 -9.57 -22.78 6.22
N ASP A 353 -9.40 -22.42 7.50
CA ASP A 353 -10.36 -22.78 8.55
C ASP A 353 -11.70 -22.10 8.31
N HIS A 354 -11.68 -20.79 8.03
CA HIS A 354 -12.89 -20.01 7.79
C HIS A 354 -13.71 -20.57 6.61
N TYR A 355 -13.08 -20.77 5.45
CA TYR A 355 -13.77 -21.33 4.29
C TYR A 355 -14.10 -22.81 4.44
N GLY A 356 -13.29 -23.54 5.21
CA GLY A 356 -13.59 -24.91 5.59
C GLY A 356 -14.86 -25.03 6.45
N GLU A 357 -15.03 -24.13 7.42
CA GLU A 357 -16.25 -24.03 8.23
C GLU A 357 -17.46 -23.69 7.36
N ASN A 358 -17.33 -22.72 6.45
CA ASN A 358 -18.41 -22.36 5.52
C ASN A 358 -18.85 -23.56 4.66
N TYR A 359 -17.88 -24.32 4.10
CA TYR A 359 -18.18 -25.53 3.35
C TYR A 359 -18.94 -26.58 4.19
N ASP A 360 -18.49 -26.80 5.43
CA ASP A 360 -19.07 -27.79 6.33
C ASP A 360 -20.50 -27.38 6.74
N ASP A 361 -20.74 -26.08 6.96
CA ASP A 361 -22.06 -25.52 7.25
C ASP A 361 -23.02 -25.68 6.07
N GLU A 362 -22.62 -25.32 4.85
CA GLU A 362 -23.42 -25.49 3.63
C GLU A 362 -23.80 -26.95 3.40
N LYS A 363 -22.83 -27.88 3.54
CA LYS A 363 -23.09 -29.32 3.40
C LYS A 363 -24.01 -29.90 4.47
N SER A 364 -24.08 -29.28 5.64
CA SER A 364 -24.91 -29.75 6.76
C SER A 364 -26.36 -29.24 6.68
N GLY A 365 -26.60 -28.17 5.91
CA GLY A 365 -27.92 -27.57 5.69
C GLY A 365 -28.80 -28.28 4.66
N ASP A 366 -28.19 -29.10 3.78
CA ASP A 366 -28.84 -29.95 2.77
C ASP A 366 -29.22 -31.35 3.30
#